data_AF-A0A7W0REB5-F1
#
_entry.id   AF-A0A7W0REB5-F1
#
_cell.length_a   1.000
_cell.length_b   1.000
_cell.length_c   1.000
_cell.angle_alpha   90.00
_cell.angle_beta   90.00
_cell.angle_gamma   90.00
#
_symmetry.space_group_name_H-M   'P 1'
#
loop_
_entity.id
_entity.type
_entity.pdbx_description
1 polymer ?
#
loop_
_entity_poly.entity_id
_entity_poly.type
_entity_poly.pdbx_seq_one_letter_code
_entity_poly.pdbx_strand_id
1 'polypeptide(L)' 'MPVDSPQYPVNLILAGQRCLVVGGGRVAAGKVAGLLAAQAVVVVVAPEVVAGIADLEGVSVQRRRYR' A
#
# COMPACT_ATOMS: atom_id res chain seq x y z
N MET A 1 -6.60 -15.63 0.99
CA MET A 1 -5.76 -16.66 1.63
C MET A 1 -5.91 -16.48 3.13
N PRO A 2 -6.36 -17.50 3.87
CA PRO A 2 -6.25 -17.50 5.31
C PRO A 2 -4.77 -17.55 5.70
N VAL A 3 -4.45 -16.98 6.85
CA VAL A 3 -3.17 -17.17 7.52
C VAL A 3 -3.33 -18.33 8.49
N ASP A 4 -2.58 -19.42 8.30
CA ASP A 4 -2.72 -20.64 9.10
C ASP A 4 -2.01 -20.55 10.47
N SER A 5 -1.57 -19.35 10.87
CA SER A 5 -0.80 -19.12 12.10
C SER A 5 -1.52 -18.14 13.03
N PRO A 6 -1.42 -18.33 14.37
CA PRO A 6 -2.02 -17.42 15.34
C PRO A 6 -1.53 -15.98 15.13
N GLN A 7 -2.46 -15.04 15.00
CA GLN A 7 -2.15 -13.61 14.87
C GLN A 7 -2.41 -12.89 16.19
N TYR A 8 -1.54 -11.95 16.55
CA TYR A 8 -1.78 -11.00 17.63
C TYR A 8 -2.18 -9.65 17.03
N PRO A 9 -3.38 -9.11 17.34
CA PRO A 9 -3.82 -7.84 16.78
C PRO A 9 -3.03 -6.68 17.40
N VAL A 10 -2.65 -5.71 16.57
CA VAL A 10 -2.02 -4.46 17.02
C VAL A 10 -2.63 -3.28 16.28
N ASN A 11 -2.71 -2.13 16.96
CA ASN A 11 -3.03 -0.85 16.35
C ASN A 11 -1.72 -0.08 16.11
N LEU A 12 -1.54 0.47 14.91
CA LEU A 12 -0.32 1.19 14.52
C LEU A 12 -0.65 2.66 14.28
N ILE A 13 0.20 3.56 14.80
CA ILE A 13 0.18 4.98 14.44
C ILE A 13 1.09 5.16 13.24
N LEU A 14 0.50 5.34 12.06
CA LEU A 14 1.24 5.44 10.79
C LEU A 14 1.39 6.88 10.28
N ALA A 15 0.90 7.87 11.02
CA ALA A 15 1.03 9.27 10.64
C ALA A 15 2.50 9.65 10.39
N GLY A 16 2.80 10.07 9.16
CA GLY A 16 4.15 10.42 8.70
C GLY A 16 5.09 9.22 8.50
N GLN A 17 4.65 7.98 8.74
CA GLN A 17 5.49 6.79 8.59
C GLN A 17 5.55 6.35 7.13
N ARG A 18 6.74 5.93 6.68
CA ARG A 18 6.94 5.44 5.33
C ARG A 18 6.42 4.01 5.18
N CYS A 19 5.52 3.80 4.23
CA CYS A 19 4.97 2.49 3.93
C CYS A 19 5.17 2.14 2.46
N LEU A 20 5.74 0.96 2.20
CA LEU A 20 5.93 0.44 0.85
C LEU A 20 4.81 -0.57 0.52
N VAL A 21 4.15 -0.36 -0.60
CA VAL A 21 3.22 -1.33 -1.20
C VAL A 21 3.86 -1.87 -2.49
N VAL A 22 4.02 -3.19 -2.56
CA VAL A 22 4.52 -3.85 -3.78
C VAL A 22 3.32 -4.45 -4.54
N GLY A 23 3.25 -4.15 -5.83
CA GLY A 23 2.14 -4.53 -6.70
C GLY A 23 1.15 -3.38 -6.96
N GLY A 24 0.53 -3.40 -8.14
CA GLY A 24 -0.33 -2.33 -8.64
C GLY A 24 -1.76 -2.75 -8.95
N GLY A 25 -2.19 -3.93 -8.51
CA GLY A 25 -3.53 -4.46 -8.76
C GLY A 25 -4.59 -4.00 -7.76
N ARG A 26 -5.80 -4.58 -7.88
CA ARG A 26 -6.96 -4.27 -7.01
C ARG A 26 -6.67 -4.41 -5.51
N VAL A 27 -5.89 -5.42 -5.11
CA VAL A 27 -5.52 -5.65 -3.70
C VAL A 27 -4.61 -4.53 -3.18
N ALA A 28 -3.67 -4.06 -4.01
CA ALA A 28 -2.80 -2.96 -3.65
C ALA A 28 -3.57 -1.66 -3.49
N ALA A 29 -4.56 -1.38 -4.37
CA ALA A 29 -5.41 -0.20 -4.25
C ALA A 29 -6.10 -0.10 -2.89
N GLY A 30 -6.69 -1.19 -2.40
CA GLY A 30 -7.30 -1.22 -1.06
C GLY A 30 -6.30 -1.00 0.07
N LYS A 31 -5.08 -1.55 -0.04
CA LYS A 31 -4.00 -1.33 0.95
C LYS A 31 -3.51 0.12 0.95
N VAL A 32 -3.30 0.70 -0.23
CA VAL A 32 -2.87 2.10 -0.38
C VAL A 32 -3.90 3.03 0.23
N ALA A 33 -5.18 2.85 -0.09
CA ALA A 33 -6.26 3.67 0.48
C ALA A 33 -6.28 3.62 2.02
N GLY A 34 -6.17 2.42 2.62
CA GLY A 34 -6.13 2.28 4.08
C GLY A 34 -4.89 2.93 4.72
N LEU A 35 -3.73 2.82 4.08
CA LEU A 35 -2.49 3.44 4.55
C LEU A 35 -2.54 4.98 4.46
N LEU A 36 -3.07 5.53 3.36
CA LEU A 36 -3.27 6.98 3.21
C LEU A 36 -4.27 7.51 4.23
N ALA A 37 -5.37 6.79 4.49
CA ALA A 37 -6.33 7.14 5.54
C ALA A 37 -5.69 7.15 6.94
N ALA A 38 -4.69 6.30 7.17
CA ALA A 38 -3.86 6.29 8.38
C ALA A 38 -2.73 7.33 8.37
N GLN A 39 -2.73 8.27 7.41
CA GLN A 39 -1.75 9.34 7.24
C GLN A 39 -0.31 8.85 6.99
N ALA A 40 -0.16 7.65 6.44
CA ALA A 40 1.14 7.13 6.03
C ALA A 40 1.67 7.83 4.78
N VAL A 41 3.00 7.89 4.68
CA VAL A 41 3.72 8.30 3.46
C VAL A 41 3.88 7.06 2.58
N VAL A 42 3.03 6.93 1.56
CA VAL A 42 2.92 5.68 0.78
C VAL A 42 3.74 5.74 -0.52
N VAL A 43 4.55 4.69 -0.74
CA VAL A 43 5.23 4.44 -2.01
C VAL A 43 4.71 3.12 -2.60
N VAL A 44 4.31 3.12 -3.86
CA VAL A 44 3.93 1.93 -4.62
C VAL A 44 5.07 1.56 -5.58
N VAL A 45 5.51 0.31 -5.55
CA VAL A 45 6.46 -0.24 -6.55
C VAL A 45 5.74 -1.31 -7.37
N ALA A 46 5.53 -1.02 -8.65
CA ALA A 46 4.95 -1.95 -9.62
C ALA A 46 5.27 -1.51 -11.05
N PRO A 47 5.46 -2.42 -12.03
CA PRO A 47 5.61 -2.03 -13.43
C PRO A 47 4.39 -1.25 -13.96
N GLU A 48 3.19 -1.65 -13.53
CA GLU A 48 1.90 -1.08 -13.93
C GLU A 48 1.01 -0.95 -12.69
N VAL A 49 0.09 0.01 -12.71
CA VAL A 49 -0.89 0.25 -11.64
C VAL A 49 -2.29 0.45 -12.23
N VAL A 50 -3.32 -0.03 -11.54
CA VAL A 50 -4.73 0.21 -11.90
C VAL A 50 -5.13 1.67 -11.66
N ALA A 51 -6.19 2.13 -12.32
CA ALA A 51 -6.75 3.48 -12.15
C ALA A 51 -6.97 3.83 -10.67
N GLY A 52 -7.50 2.90 -9.87
CA GLY A 52 -7.69 3.09 -8.43
C GLY A 52 -6.42 3.32 -7.59
N ILE A 53 -5.22 3.26 -8.18
CA ILE A 53 -3.97 3.75 -7.57
C ILE A 53 -3.47 4.99 -8.32
N ALA A 54 -3.61 5.03 -9.65
CA ALA A 54 -3.16 6.16 -10.47
C ALA A 54 -3.90 7.46 -10.16
N ASP A 55 -5.17 7.37 -9.77
CA ASP A 55 -6.05 8.50 -9.48
C ASP A 55 -5.97 8.95 -8.01
N LEU A 56 -5.20 8.25 -7.17
CA LEU A 56 -5.03 8.61 -5.76
C LEU A 56 -3.99 9.73 -5.60
N GLU A 57 -4.32 10.73 -4.80
CA GLU A 57 -3.37 11.75 -4.35
C GLU A 57 -2.55 11.26 -3.16
N GLY A 58 -1.39 11.88 -2.92
CA GLY A 58 -0.55 11.56 -1.76
C GLY A 58 0.22 10.24 -1.82
N VAL A 59 0.20 9.54 -2.97
CA VAL A 59 0.98 8.32 -3.21
C VAL A 59 2.08 8.56 -4.25
N SER A 60 3.28 8.05 -3.99
CA SER A 60 4.37 8.04 -4.96
C SER A 60 4.44 6.68 -5.67
N VAL A 61 4.47 6.67 -7.01
CA VAL A 61 4.51 5.43 -7.79
C VAL A 61 5.86 5.28 -8.50
N GLN A 62 6.57 4.20 -8.18
CA GLN A 62 7.79 3.78 -8.88
C GLN A 62 7.47 2.67 -9.89
N ARG A 63 7.50 3.03 -11.18
CA ARG A 63 7.23 2.11 -12.29
C ARG A 63 8.40 1.18 -12.58
N ARG A 64 8.58 0.17 -11.73
CA ARG A 64 9.63 -0.85 -11.86
C ARG A 64 9.23 -2.17 -11.21
N ARG A 65 9.96 -3.24 -11.51
CA ARG A 65 9.90 -4.49 -10.75
C ARG A 65 10.53 -4.30 -9.36
N TYR A 66 9.93 -4.92 -8.35
CA TYR A 66 10.56 -5.05 -7.04
C TYR A 66 11.81 -5.92 -7.18
N ARG A 67 12.90 -5.49 -6.55
CA ARG A 67 14.22 -6.13 -6.54
C ARG A 67 14.73 -6.05 -5.12
#